data_AF-A0A0S8B089-F1
#
_entry.id   AF-A0A0S8B089-F1
#
_cell.length_a   1.000
_cell.length_b   1.000
_cell.length_c   1.000
_cell.angle_alpha   90.00
_cell.angle_beta   90.00
_cell.angle_gamma   90.00
#
_symmetry.space_group_name_H-M   'P 1'
#
loop_
_entity.id
_entity.type
_entity.pdbx_description
1 polymer ?
#
loop_
_entity_poly.entity_id
_entity_poly.type
_entity_poly.pdbx_seq_one_letter_code
_entity_poly.pdbx_strand_id
1 'polypeptide(L)'
;MAVYPTVAATIADALGCEPDDVQLDVSLIEGLDAESIDFLDLVFRLERAFKVKIPRGKIVEDARGDLPESEFEQKGIVTDAGLARLRAFLTEVPADRIAAPLKVADVPRLFTAETFCKLVVRSQKATA
;
A
#
# COMPACT_ATOMS: atom_id res chain seq x y z
N MET A 1 4.19 16.42 0.07
CA MET A 1 3.56 15.88 1.30
C MET A 1 4.58 15.90 2.43
N ALA A 2 4.25 16.36 3.64
CA ALA A 2 5.22 16.47 4.74
C ALA A 2 5.84 15.14 5.18
N VAL A 3 5.14 14.02 4.98
CA VAL A 3 5.61 12.67 5.36
C VAL A 3 6.52 12.00 4.32
N TYR A 4 6.50 12.46 3.07
CA TYR A 4 7.17 11.77 1.96
C TYR A 4 8.69 11.59 2.16
N PRO A 5 9.47 12.61 2.59
CA PRO A 5 10.91 12.43 2.76
C PRO A 5 11.26 11.30 3.75
N THR A 6 10.53 11.22 4.87
CA THR A 6 10.72 10.16 5.86
C THR A 6 10.25 8.81 5.33
N VAL A 7 9.12 8.76 4.61
CA VAL A 7 8.63 7.51 4.00
C VAL A 7 9.62 7.00 2.94
N ALA A 8 10.11 7.86 2.05
CA ALA A 8 11.08 7.50 1.02
C ALA A 8 12.38 6.98 1.62
N ALA A 9 12.93 7.68 2.62
CA ALA A 9 14.11 7.19 3.35
C ALA A 9 13.86 5.84 4.03
N THR A 10 12.67 5.64 4.60
CA THR A 10 12.32 4.36 5.24
C THR A 10 12.19 3.21 4.24
N ILE A 11 11.62 3.48 3.05
CA ILE A 11 11.54 2.52 1.96
C ILE A 11 12.95 2.17 1.48
N ALA A 12 13.79 3.18 1.21
CA ALA A 12 15.18 2.98 0.81
C ALA A 12 15.96 2.13 1.82
N ASP A 13 15.83 2.42 3.12
CA ASP A 13 16.46 1.65 4.19
C ASP A 13 15.94 0.20 4.30
N ALA A 14 14.68 -0.04 3.96
CA ALA A 14 14.06 -1.36 4.04
C ALA A 14 14.42 -2.23 2.82
N LEU A 15 14.43 -1.64 1.63
CA LEU A 15 14.70 -2.31 0.36
C LEU A 15 16.20 -2.32 0.00
N GLY A 16 17.02 -1.54 0.70
CA GLY A 16 18.45 -1.42 0.41
C GLY A 16 18.78 -0.67 -0.89
N CYS A 17 17.91 0.25 -1.32
CA CYS A 17 18.10 1.09 -2.50
C CYS A 17 18.42 2.55 -2.13
N GLU A 18 18.66 3.42 -3.12
CA GLU A 18 18.90 4.83 -2.87
C GLU A 18 17.58 5.59 -2.67
N PRO A 19 17.51 6.59 -1.75
CA PRO A 19 16.30 7.39 -1.55
C PRO A 19 15.81 8.10 -2.82
N ASP A 20 16.72 8.41 -3.74
CA ASP A 20 16.43 9.06 -5.01
C ASP A 20 15.72 8.12 -6.02
N ASP A 21 15.87 6.80 -5.84
CA ASP A 21 15.14 5.78 -6.63
C ASP A 21 13.67 5.68 -6.18
N VAL A 22 13.35 6.12 -4.96
CA VAL A 22 12.01 6.01 -4.37
C VAL A 22 11.11 7.16 -4.81
N GLN A 23 10.57 7.04 -6.03
CA GLN A 23 9.56 7.98 -6.54
C GLN A 23 8.14 7.65 -6.04
N LEU A 24 7.27 8.65 -6.02
CA LEU A 24 5.89 8.52 -5.50
C LEU A 24 5.04 7.50 -6.26
N ASP A 25 5.23 7.40 -7.57
CA ASP A 25 4.48 6.59 -8.53
C ASP A 25 5.13 5.24 -8.85
N VAL A 26 6.38 5.03 -8.42
CA VAL A 26 7.10 3.77 -8.60
C VAL A 26 6.49 2.69 -7.70
N SER A 27 6.17 1.54 -8.31
CA SER A 27 5.73 0.35 -7.57
C SER A 27 6.90 -0.20 -6.77
N LEU A 28 6.66 -0.51 -5.49
CA LEU A 28 7.71 -1.09 -4.65
C LEU A 28 8.11 -2.49 -5.15
N ILE A 29 7.16 -3.31 -5.58
CA ILE A 29 7.46 -4.67 -6.06
C ILE A 29 7.99 -4.64 -7.49
N GLU A 30 7.28 -3.98 -8.41
CA GLU A 30 7.64 -4.06 -9.84
C GLU A 30 8.80 -3.11 -10.20
N GLY A 31 8.97 -2.02 -9.45
CA GLY A 31 9.98 -1.00 -9.72
C GLY A 31 11.21 -1.05 -8.81
N LEU A 32 11.06 -1.52 -7.57
CA LEU A 32 12.15 -1.59 -6.58
C LEU A 32 12.42 -3.02 -6.08
N ASP A 33 11.84 -4.04 -6.73
CA ASP A 33 12.01 -5.46 -6.42
C ASP A 33 11.71 -5.85 -4.96
N ALA A 34 10.77 -5.14 -4.33
CA ALA A 34 10.40 -5.39 -2.93
C ALA A 34 9.78 -6.78 -2.74
N GLU A 35 10.31 -7.53 -1.77
CA GLU A 35 9.78 -8.81 -1.33
C GLU A 35 8.71 -8.65 -0.25
N SER A 36 7.91 -9.71 -0.05
CA SER A 36 6.90 -9.75 1.02
C SER A 36 7.47 -9.51 2.42
N ILE A 37 8.74 -9.83 2.66
CA ILE A 37 9.42 -9.58 3.93
C ILE A 37 9.77 -8.09 4.11
N ASP A 38 10.12 -7.39 3.03
CA ASP A 38 10.47 -5.97 3.06
C ASP A 38 9.26 -5.11 3.46
N PHE A 39 8.06 -5.51 3.04
CA PHE A 39 6.83 -4.85 3.50
C PHE A 39 6.65 -4.93 5.01
N LEU A 40 7.05 -6.04 5.65
CA LEU A 40 6.93 -6.19 7.09
C LEU A 40 7.93 -5.28 7.81
N ASP A 41 9.17 -5.23 7.31
CA ASP A 41 10.20 -4.33 7.86
C ASP A 41 9.81 -2.86 7.63
N LEU A 42 9.37 -2.50 6.42
CA LEU A 42 8.88 -1.17 6.07
C LEU A 42 7.76 -0.71 7.00
N VAL A 43 6.72 -1.51 7.16
CA VAL A 43 5.59 -1.16 8.04
C VAL A 43 6.08 -0.96 9.47
N PHE A 44 6.91 -1.85 10.00
CA PHE A 44 7.45 -1.74 11.35
C PHE A 44 8.29 -0.47 11.55
N ARG A 45 9.13 -0.11 10.56
CA ARG A 45 9.91 1.13 10.59
C ARG A 45 9.02 2.37 10.52
N LEU A 46 7.99 2.37 9.67
CA LEU A 46 7.03 3.46 9.58
C LEU A 46 6.25 3.65 10.89
N GLU A 47 5.80 2.55 11.52
CA GLU A 47 5.16 2.60 12.84
C GLU A 47 6.07 3.27 13.87
N ARG A 48 7.35 2.90 13.91
CA ARG A 48 8.34 3.48 14.83
C ARG A 48 8.66 4.94 14.51
N ALA A 49 8.84 5.28 13.24
CA ALA A 49 9.18 6.63 12.79
C ALA A 49 8.06 7.64 13.06
N PHE A 50 6.82 7.24 12.79
CA PHE A 50 5.65 8.12 12.92
C PHE A 50 4.85 7.91 14.21
N LYS A 51 5.26 6.95 15.07
CA LYS A 51 4.56 6.55 16.30
C LYS A 51 3.09 6.19 16.07
N VAL A 52 2.82 5.50 14.96
CA VAL A 52 1.50 5.03 14.57
C VAL A 52 1.41 3.51 14.66
N LYS A 53 0.19 2.96 14.66
CA LYS A 53 -0.03 1.52 14.48
C LYS A 53 -0.64 1.24 13.11
N ILE A 54 0.00 0.35 12.36
CA ILE A 54 -0.38 -0.12 11.03
C ILE A 54 -0.39 -1.66 11.10
N PRO A 55 -1.50 -2.27 11.55
CA PRO A 55 -1.65 -3.72 11.57
C PRO A 55 -1.42 -4.33 10.19
N ARG A 56 -0.76 -5.48 10.18
CA ARG A 56 -0.61 -6.30 8.97
C ARG A 56 -1.99 -6.64 8.41
N GLY A 57 -2.21 -6.41 7.12
CA GLY A 57 -3.51 -6.62 6.47
C GLY A 57 -4.44 -5.41 6.51
N LYS A 58 -4.17 -4.40 7.35
CA LYS A 58 -5.02 -3.22 7.46
C LYS A 58 -5.12 -2.41 6.16
N ILE A 59 -4.08 -2.42 5.32
CA ILE A 59 -4.15 -1.77 4.00
C ILE A 59 -5.25 -2.39 3.15
N VAL A 60 -5.33 -3.72 3.12
CA VAL A 60 -6.35 -4.44 2.35
C VAL A 60 -7.72 -4.29 3.01
N GLU A 61 -7.80 -4.31 4.34
CA GLU A 61 -9.05 -4.06 5.08
C GLU A 61 -9.59 -2.65 4.85
N ASP A 62 -8.74 -1.62 4.98
CA ASP A 62 -9.11 -0.22 4.75
C ASP A 62 -9.45 0.02 3.26
N ALA A 63 -8.81 -0.70 2.34
CA ALA A 63 -9.14 -0.67 0.92
C ALA A 63 -10.48 -1.34 0.62
N ARG A 64 -10.80 -2.43 1.30
CA ARG A 64 -12.11 -3.09 1.23
C ARG A 64 -13.22 -2.21 1.84
N GLY A 65 -12.91 -1.53 2.94
CA GLY A 65 -13.86 -0.70 3.70
C GLY A 65 -15.03 -1.54 4.22
N ASP A 66 -16.25 -1.04 4.04
CA ASP A 66 -17.50 -1.70 4.48
C ASP A 66 -17.94 -2.86 3.57
N LEU A 67 -17.22 -3.11 2.46
CA LEU A 67 -17.59 -4.18 1.54
C LEU A 67 -17.34 -5.55 2.20
N PRO A 68 -18.30 -6.48 2.21
CA PRO A 68 -18.05 -7.81 2.77
C PRO A 68 -17.02 -8.57 1.93
N GLU A 69 -16.25 -9.44 2.58
CA GLU A 69 -15.18 -10.21 1.92
C GLU A 69 -15.66 -10.99 0.70
N SER A 70 -16.85 -11.60 0.78
CA SER A 70 -17.48 -12.34 -0.31
C SER A 70 -17.85 -11.47 -1.52
N GLU A 71 -18.03 -10.17 -1.32
CA GLU A 71 -18.23 -9.21 -2.39
C GLU A 71 -16.92 -8.58 -2.85
N PHE A 72 -15.88 -8.52 -2.01
CA PHE A 72 -14.57 -8.01 -2.38
C PHE A 72 -13.80 -9.03 -3.23
N GLU A 73 -13.83 -10.30 -2.84
CA GLU A 73 -13.14 -11.38 -3.51
C GLU A 73 -14.01 -12.63 -3.68
N GLN A 74 -13.79 -13.35 -4.78
CA GLN A 74 -14.35 -14.67 -5.03
C GLN A 74 -13.25 -15.61 -5.49
N LYS A 75 -13.02 -16.68 -4.73
CA LYS A 75 -11.98 -17.70 -5.02
C LYS A 75 -10.57 -17.08 -5.19
N GLY A 76 -10.26 -16.05 -4.40
CA GLY A 76 -8.97 -15.35 -4.43
C GLY A 76 -8.82 -14.34 -5.59
N ILE A 77 -9.88 -14.08 -6.37
CA ILE A 77 -9.92 -13.07 -7.42
C ILE A 77 -10.76 -11.90 -6.93
N VAL A 78 -10.26 -10.69 -7.06
CA VAL A 78 -10.98 -9.45 -6.73
C VAL A 78 -12.14 -9.29 -7.71
N THR A 79 -13.35 -9.05 -7.19
CA THR A 79 -14.54 -8.82 -8.01
C THR A 79 -14.58 -7.40 -8.58
N ASP A 80 -15.53 -7.10 -9.45
CA ASP A 80 -15.74 -5.73 -9.95
C ASP A 80 -16.00 -4.72 -8.82
N ALA A 81 -16.72 -5.13 -7.77
CA ALA A 81 -16.95 -4.28 -6.59
C ALA A 81 -15.65 -4.05 -5.81
N GLY A 82 -14.83 -5.09 -5.64
CA GLY A 82 -13.51 -4.98 -5.02
C GLY A 82 -12.55 -4.10 -5.83
N LEU A 83 -12.57 -4.20 -7.17
CA LEU A 83 -11.77 -3.34 -8.05
C LEU A 83 -12.19 -1.87 -7.94
N ALA A 84 -13.50 -1.59 -7.89
CA ALA A 84 -14.01 -0.25 -7.68
C ALA A 84 -13.55 0.33 -6.33
N ARG A 85 -13.55 -0.50 -5.26
CA ARG A 85 -13.03 -0.13 -3.94
C ARG A 85 -11.53 0.14 -3.96
N LEU A 86 -10.75 -0.73 -4.60
CA LEU A 86 -9.30 -0.55 -4.77
C LEU A 86 -8.99 0.74 -5.53
N ARG A 87 -9.70 1.05 -6.62
CA ARG A 87 -9.54 2.32 -7.37
C ARG A 87 -9.90 3.55 -6.54
N ALA A 88 -10.92 3.45 -5.68
CA ALA A 88 -11.30 4.54 -4.79
C ALA A 88 -10.30 4.74 -3.64
N PHE A 89 -9.63 3.67 -3.20
CA PHE A 89 -8.64 3.72 -2.14
C PHE A 89 -7.26 4.12 -2.63
N LEU A 90 -6.76 3.45 -3.68
CA LEU A 90 -5.48 3.64 -4.35
C LEU A 90 -5.62 4.68 -5.47
N THR A 91 -6.05 5.88 -5.12
CA THR A 91 -6.26 7.00 -6.09
C THR A 91 -5.00 7.40 -6.85
N GLU A 92 -3.82 7.06 -6.32
CA GLU A 92 -2.51 7.22 -6.96
C GLU A 92 -2.22 6.18 -8.05
N VAL A 93 -2.87 5.02 -7.98
CA VAL A 93 -2.64 3.94 -8.92
C VAL A 93 -3.58 4.14 -10.11
N PRO A 94 -3.04 4.23 -11.34
CA PRO A 94 -3.85 4.33 -12.55
C PRO A 94 -4.90 3.21 -12.64
N ALA A 95 -6.14 3.56 -12.98
CA ALA A 95 -7.26 2.62 -12.95
C ALA A 95 -7.10 1.44 -13.94
N ASP A 96 -6.28 1.62 -14.97
CA ASP A 96 -5.84 0.62 -15.94
C ASP A 96 -4.94 -0.47 -15.30
N ARG A 97 -4.17 -0.13 -14.26
CA ARG A 97 -3.42 -1.12 -13.47
C ARG A 97 -4.31 -1.93 -12.52
N ILE A 98 -5.48 -1.38 -12.16
CA ILE A 98 -6.47 -2.06 -11.30
C ILE A 98 -7.56 -2.65 -12.19
N ALA A 99 -7.26 -3.74 -12.89
CA ALA A 99 -8.17 -4.38 -13.84
C ALA A 99 -8.39 -5.88 -13.56
N ALA A 100 -9.54 -6.40 -13.95
CA ALA A 100 -9.83 -7.83 -13.86
C ALA A 100 -9.09 -8.63 -14.95
N PRO A 101 -8.62 -9.86 -14.68
CA PRO A 101 -8.62 -10.54 -13.39
C PRO A 101 -7.45 -10.09 -12.50
N LEU A 102 -7.74 -9.55 -11.32
CA LEU A 102 -6.75 -9.23 -10.30
C LEU A 102 -6.85 -10.24 -9.17
N LYS A 103 -5.76 -10.91 -8.80
CA LYS A 103 -5.75 -11.76 -7.61
C LYS A 103 -5.54 -10.91 -6.37
N VAL A 104 -6.15 -11.30 -5.27
CA VAL A 104 -5.99 -10.61 -3.97
C VAL A 104 -4.52 -10.62 -3.53
N ALA A 105 -3.81 -11.72 -3.81
CA ALA A 105 -2.37 -11.84 -3.56
C ALA A 105 -1.50 -10.89 -4.41
N ASP A 106 -2.02 -10.38 -5.53
CA ASP A 106 -1.32 -9.44 -6.41
C ASP A 106 -1.62 -7.97 -6.06
N VAL A 107 -2.58 -7.69 -5.16
CA VAL A 107 -2.91 -6.32 -4.71
C VAL A 107 -1.68 -5.56 -4.18
N PRO A 108 -0.78 -6.16 -3.37
CA PRO A 108 0.42 -5.47 -2.91
C PRO A 108 1.37 -5.01 -4.03
N ARG A 109 1.29 -5.60 -5.23
CA ARG A 109 2.10 -5.17 -6.39
C ARG A 109 1.73 -3.78 -6.90
N LEU A 110 0.51 -3.33 -6.57
CA LEU A 110 0.02 -2.01 -6.90
C LEU A 110 0.55 -0.92 -5.96
N PHE A 111 1.14 -1.30 -4.81
CA PHE A 111 1.54 -0.32 -3.80
C PHE A 111 2.77 0.47 -4.23
N THR A 112 2.68 1.79 -4.10
CA THR A 112 3.74 2.74 -4.40
C THR A 112 4.19 3.47 -3.12
N ALA A 113 5.24 4.26 -3.21
CA ALA A 113 5.65 5.11 -2.09
C ALA A 113 4.52 6.08 -1.67
N GLU A 114 3.70 6.56 -2.61
CA GLU A 114 2.53 7.39 -2.31
C GLU A 114 1.48 6.63 -1.50
N THR A 115 1.25 5.33 -1.77
CA THR A 115 0.34 4.48 -0.98
C THR A 115 0.73 4.51 0.50
N PHE A 116 2.01 4.32 0.82
CA PHE A 116 2.50 4.35 2.20
C PHE A 116 2.43 5.76 2.81
N CYS A 117 2.68 6.81 2.03
CA CYS A 117 2.48 8.18 2.50
C CYS A 117 1.03 8.44 2.93
N LYS A 118 0.06 8.04 2.10
CA LYS A 118 -1.38 8.16 2.40
C LYS A 118 -1.76 7.32 3.62
N LEU A 119 -1.23 6.10 3.72
CA LEU A 119 -1.46 5.21 4.85
C LEU A 119 -0.99 5.82 6.18
N VAL A 120 0.25 6.33 6.22
CA VAL A 120 0.79 7.00 7.43
C VAL A 120 -0.08 8.18 7.83
N VAL A 121 -0.46 9.04 6.88
CA VAL A 121 -1.33 10.20 7.15
C VAL A 121 -2.69 9.76 7.72
N ARG A 122 -3.28 8.68 7.20
CA ARG A 122 -4.55 8.14 7.70
C ARG A 122 -4.40 7.57 9.11
N SER A 123 -3.33 6.82 9.37
CA SER A 123 -3.04 6.25 10.69
C SER A 123 -2.75 7.32 11.75
N GLN A 124 -2.08 8.41 11.38
CA GLN A 124 -1.88 9.56 12.27
C GLN A 124 -3.22 10.20 12.65
N LYS A 125 -4.13 10.37 11.69
CA LYS A 125 -5.49 10.90 11.96
C LYS A 125 -6.35 9.98 12.82
N ALA A 126 -6.19 8.67 12.70
CA ALA A 126 -6.93 7.69 13.50
C ALA A 126 -6.40 7.57 14.94
N THR A 127 -5.18 8.06 15.20
CA THR A 127 -4.53 8.03 16.53
C THR A 127 -4.64 9.37 17.27
N ALA A 128 -5.09 10.43 16.58
CA ALA A 128 -5.34 11.76 17.14
C ALA A 128 -6.77 11.88 17.69
#